data_AF-A0A429YDH2-F1
#
_entry.id   AF-A0A429YDH2-F1
#
_cell.length_a   1.000
_cell.length_b   1.000
_cell.length_c   1.000
_cell.angle_alpha   90.00
_cell.angle_beta   90.00
_cell.angle_gamma   90.00
#
_symmetry.space_group_name_H-M   'P 1'
#
loop_
_entity.id
_entity.type
_entity.pdbx_description
1 polymer ?
#
loop_
_entity_poly.entity_id
_entity_poly.type
_entity_poly.pdbx_seq_one_letter_code
_entity_poly.pdbx_strand_id
1 'polypeptide(L)'
;MTATAQLHANGSHPAYAPTTPVEAGPREPAYRLVRRNGTVTPFDPSKIALALTKAFLAVEGQSAAASRRIHDIVAGLTEQIVAGLARRADAGRLFHIEDVQDQVELALMRGEHHKVARAYVLYREERSRERARALAATAPAAAPASVLHVTAADG
;
A
#
# COMPACT_ATOMS: atom_id res chain seq x y z
N MET A 1 19.03 16.18 -81.11
CA MET A 1 17.57 16.12 -81.27
C MET A 1 16.96 15.75 -79.93
N THR A 2 16.07 16.64 -79.48
CA THR A 2 14.98 16.58 -78.49
C THR A 2 14.83 15.42 -77.49
N ALA A 3 14.51 15.85 -76.26
CA ALA A 3 13.41 15.37 -75.38
C ALA A 3 13.73 14.52 -74.14
N THR A 4 13.58 15.19 -72.98
CA THR A 4 12.61 14.89 -71.91
C THR A 4 12.79 13.65 -71.02
N ALA A 5 12.37 13.84 -69.76
CA ALA A 5 11.97 12.87 -68.72
C ALA A 5 13.09 12.47 -67.74
N GLN A 6 12.89 12.36 -66.42
CA GLN A 6 11.80 12.73 -65.50
C GLN A 6 12.37 12.47 -64.10
N LEU A 7 12.26 13.43 -63.19
CA LEU A 7 12.57 13.24 -61.77
C LEU A 7 11.57 12.24 -61.19
N HIS A 8 12.08 11.08 -60.73
CA HIS A 8 11.38 10.24 -59.77
C HIS A 8 12.26 10.10 -58.53
N ALA A 9 11.82 10.74 -57.46
CA ALA A 9 12.27 10.48 -56.11
C ALA A 9 11.73 9.12 -55.65
N ASN A 10 12.57 8.28 -55.05
CA ASN A 10 12.11 7.45 -53.94
C ASN A 10 13.28 7.11 -53.01
N GLY A 11 13.10 7.44 -51.73
CA GLY A 11 14.10 7.28 -50.69
C GLY A 11 14.24 5.83 -50.21
N SER A 12 15.42 5.51 -49.70
CA SER A 12 15.66 4.33 -48.86
C SER A 12 16.89 4.60 -47.98
N HIS A 13 16.69 5.41 -46.94
CA HIS A 13 17.55 5.34 -45.76
C HIS A 13 16.94 4.28 -44.83
N PRO A 14 17.70 3.28 -44.36
CA PRO A 14 17.21 2.39 -43.33
C PRO A 14 16.95 3.22 -42.06
N ALA A 15 15.68 3.28 -41.66
CA ALA A 15 15.25 3.91 -40.42
C ALA A 15 15.88 3.16 -39.25
N TYR A 16 16.82 3.80 -38.58
CA TYR A 16 17.25 3.44 -37.23
C TYR A 16 16.01 3.54 -36.33
N ALA A 17 15.44 2.40 -35.95
CA ALA A 17 14.37 2.38 -34.96
C ALA A 17 14.93 2.98 -33.66
N PRO A 18 14.25 3.96 -33.03
CA PRO A 18 14.66 4.42 -31.73
C PRO A 18 14.43 3.29 -30.73
N THR A 19 15.51 2.69 -30.27
CA THR A 19 15.51 1.89 -29.04
C THR A 19 15.08 2.84 -27.93
N THR A 20 13.84 2.73 -27.47
CA THR A 20 13.42 3.37 -26.23
C THR A 20 14.35 2.89 -25.12
N PRO A 21 15.07 3.78 -24.43
CA PRO A 21 15.66 3.43 -23.16
C PRO A 21 14.48 3.23 -22.21
N VAL A 22 14.14 1.98 -21.88
CA VAL A 22 13.36 1.73 -20.67
C VAL A 22 14.30 2.10 -19.53
N GLU A 23 14.19 3.34 -19.07
CA GLU A 23 14.86 3.85 -17.90
C GLU A 23 14.35 3.05 -16.70
N ALA A 24 15.07 1.96 -16.40
CA ALA A 24 14.94 1.25 -15.15
C ALA A 24 15.54 2.15 -14.07
N GLY A 25 14.74 3.08 -13.56
CA GLY A 25 14.96 3.66 -12.25
C GLY A 25 15.18 2.54 -11.23
N PRO A 26 15.89 2.80 -10.11
CA PRO A 26 16.31 1.76 -9.19
C PRO A 26 15.08 0.93 -8.82
N ARG A 27 15.06 -0.34 -9.23
CA ARG A 27 14.01 -1.29 -8.87
C ARG A 27 14.23 -1.58 -7.40
N GLU A 28 13.76 -0.63 -6.57
CA GLU A 28 13.54 -0.79 -5.15
C GLU A 28 13.03 -2.20 -4.96
N PRO A 29 13.65 -2.93 -4.03
CA PRO A 29 13.37 -4.32 -3.95
C PRO A 29 11.84 -4.39 -3.59
N ALA A 30 11.01 -5.07 -4.39
CA ALA A 30 9.57 -5.24 -4.13
C ALA A 30 9.28 -6.00 -2.82
N TYR A 31 8.93 -5.28 -1.76
CA TYR A 31 8.51 -5.85 -0.48
C TYR A 31 7.05 -6.30 -0.52
N ARG A 32 6.71 -7.33 0.26
CA ARG A 32 5.33 -7.81 0.42
C ARG A 32 4.91 -7.81 1.88
N LEU A 33 3.62 -7.65 2.09
CA LEU A 33 2.99 -7.56 3.40
C LEU A 33 2.03 -8.73 3.60
N VAL A 34 2.25 -9.51 4.65
CA VAL A 34 1.36 -10.57 5.13
C VAL A 34 0.37 -9.95 6.12
N ARG A 35 -0.92 -10.00 5.79
CA ARG A 35 -2.00 -9.50 6.64
C ARG A 35 -2.41 -10.53 7.70
N ARG A 36 -3.17 -10.11 8.71
CA ARG A 36 -3.72 -10.98 9.78
C ARG A 36 -4.53 -12.17 9.26
N ASN A 37 -5.18 -12.01 8.10
CA ASN A 37 -5.97 -13.08 7.45
C ASN A 37 -5.11 -13.99 6.55
N GLY A 38 -3.78 -13.89 6.61
CA GLY A 38 -2.85 -14.66 5.78
C GLY A 38 -2.68 -14.15 4.34
N THR A 39 -3.47 -13.16 3.90
CA THR A 39 -3.34 -12.63 2.53
C THR A 39 -2.05 -11.84 2.37
N VAL A 40 -1.34 -12.11 1.28
CA VAL A 40 -0.11 -11.39 0.89
C VAL A 40 -0.47 -10.28 -0.10
N THR A 41 -0.05 -9.05 0.19
CA THR A 41 -0.25 -7.90 -0.70
C THR A 41 1.04 -7.11 -0.91
N PRO A 42 1.18 -6.36 -2.01
CA PRO A 42 2.33 -5.46 -2.18
C PRO A 42 2.45 -4.50 -1.00
N PHE A 43 3.67 -4.30 -0.51
CA PHE A 43 3.96 -3.29 0.49
C PHE A 43 3.94 -1.91 -0.19
N ASP A 44 3.29 -0.95 0.45
CA ASP A 44 3.15 0.43 -0.06
C ASP A 44 3.39 1.40 1.10
N PRO A 45 4.55 2.09 1.13
CA PRO A 45 4.88 3.09 2.14
C PRO A 45 3.85 4.22 2.25
N SER A 46 3.14 4.55 1.18
CA SER A 46 2.13 5.62 1.15
C SER A 46 1.00 5.37 2.15
N LYS A 47 0.71 4.10 2.46
CA LYS A 47 -0.29 3.72 3.48
C LYS A 47 0.17 4.05 4.90
N ILE A 48 1.47 4.00 5.16
CA ILE A 48 2.06 4.41 6.45
C ILE A 48 1.94 5.93 6.57
N ALA A 49 2.38 6.67 5.55
CA ALA A 49 2.28 8.13 5.52
C ALA A 49 0.83 8.59 5.76
N LEU A 50 -0.14 8.03 5.05
CA LEU A 50 -1.57 8.37 5.23
C LEU A 50 -2.07 8.09 6.65
N ALA A 51 -1.67 6.97 7.25
CA ALA A 51 -2.06 6.63 8.61
C ALA A 51 -1.44 7.59 9.64
N LEU A 52 -0.17 7.95 9.46
CA LEU A 52 0.52 8.95 10.27
C LEU A 52 -0.16 10.32 10.14
N THR A 53 -0.44 10.79 8.93
CA THR A 53 -1.16 12.06 8.72
C THR A 53 -2.48 12.08 9.47
N LYS A 54 -3.28 11.01 9.38
CA LYS A 54 -4.56 10.94 10.12
C LYS A 54 -4.37 11.01 11.63
N ALA A 55 -3.35 10.35 12.17
CA ALA A 55 -3.02 10.43 13.59
C ALA A 55 -2.58 11.83 14.01
N PHE A 56 -1.76 12.52 13.19
CA PHE A 56 -1.36 13.90 13.44
C PHE A 56 -2.57 14.85 13.39
N LEU A 57 -3.45 14.72 12.40
CA LEU A 57 -4.65 15.54 12.27
C LEU A 57 -5.63 15.34 13.44
N ALA A 58 -5.70 14.13 14.00
CA ALA A 58 -6.52 13.85 15.17
C ALA A 58 -6.02 14.55 16.44
N VAL A 59 -4.73 14.91 16.51
CA VAL A 59 -4.11 15.58 17.67
C VAL A 59 -3.98 17.09 17.47
N GLU A 60 -3.50 17.50 16.30
CA GLU A 60 -3.20 18.91 15.97
C GLU A 60 -4.40 19.65 15.35
N GLY A 61 -5.44 18.91 14.92
CA GLY A 61 -6.62 19.46 14.25
C GLY A 61 -6.47 19.64 12.75
N GLN A 62 -7.54 20.08 12.08
CA GLN A 62 -7.59 20.19 10.61
C GLN A 62 -6.65 21.26 10.03
N SER A 63 -6.26 22.26 10.82
CA SER A 63 -5.26 23.26 10.43
C SER A 63 -3.89 22.65 10.13
N ALA A 64 -3.58 21.48 10.70
CA ALA A 64 -2.35 20.75 10.41
C ALA A 64 -2.33 20.12 9.00
N ALA A 65 -3.46 20.03 8.30
CA ALA A 65 -3.52 19.43 6.96
C ALA A 65 -2.70 20.22 5.91
N ALA A 66 -2.60 21.54 6.07
CA ALA A 66 -1.80 22.41 5.20
C ALA A 66 -0.39 22.69 5.77
N SER A 67 -0.06 22.15 6.95
CA SER A 67 1.20 22.47 7.63
C SER A 67 2.39 21.76 6.99
N ARG A 68 3.29 22.52 6.37
CA ARG A 68 4.53 21.97 5.77
C ARG A 68 5.35 21.18 6.79
N ARG A 69 5.47 21.70 8.03
CA ARG A 69 6.19 21.03 9.12
C ARG A 69 5.65 19.63 9.39
N ILE A 70 4.32 19.46 9.40
CA ILE A 70 3.70 18.16 9.65
C ILE A 70 3.97 17.20 8.49
N HIS A 71 3.89 17.68 7.25
CA HIS A 71 4.25 16.90 6.07
C HIS A 71 5.70 16.42 6.11
N ASP A 72 6.63 17.30 6.47
CA ASP A 72 8.06 16.96 6.56
C ASP A 72 8.31 15.93 7.68
N ILE A 73 7.64 16.07 8.84
CA ILE A 73 7.72 15.08 9.94
C ILE A 73 7.17 13.73 9.49
N VAL A 74 6.00 13.69 8.85
CA VAL A 74 5.39 12.45 8.36
C VAL A 74 6.27 11.76 7.32
N ALA A 75 6.86 12.52 6.40
CA ALA A 75 7.79 11.99 5.41
C ALA A 75 9.01 11.36 6.09
N GLY A 76 9.67 12.10 7.01
CA GLY A 76 10.83 11.60 7.74
C GLY A 76 10.53 10.37 8.59
N LEU A 77 9.39 10.33 9.28
CA LEU A 77 8.94 9.14 10.02
C LEU A 77 8.69 7.95 9.10
N THR A 78 8.04 8.18 7.95
CA THR A 78 7.76 7.13 6.97
C THR A 78 9.07 6.49 6.48
N GLU A 79 10.06 7.30 6.11
CA GLU A 79 11.38 6.83 5.70
C GLU A 79 12.08 6.02 6.80
N GLN A 80 12.06 6.52 8.04
CA GLN A 80 12.63 5.80 9.19
C GLN A 80 11.97 4.44 9.45
N ILE A 81 10.64 4.37 9.28
CA ILE A 81 9.87 3.14 9.44
C ILE A 81 10.23 2.15 8.34
N VAL A 82 10.22 2.59 7.08
CA VAL A 82 10.58 1.74 5.93
C VAL A 82 12.01 1.21 6.06
N ALA A 83 12.97 2.08 6.40
CA ALA A 83 14.35 1.67 6.62
C ALA A 83 14.47 0.69 7.80
N GLY A 84 13.70 0.88 8.86
CA GLY A 84 13.64 -0.04 10.00
C GLY A 84 13.08 -1.41 9.66
N LEU A 85 12.03 -1.45 8.84
CA LEU A 85 11.44 -2.69 8.32
C LEU A 85 12.42 -3.40 7.39
N ALA A 86 13.03 -2.68 6.44
CA ALA A 86 13.98 -3.23 5.48
C ALA A 86 15.17 -3.91 6.16
N ARG A 87 15.70 -3.35 7.27
CA ARG A 87 16.78 -3.96 8.05
C ARG A 87 16.39 -5.27 8.74
N ARG A 88 15.10 -5.45 9.05
CA ARG A 88 14.57 -6.67 9.68
C ARG A 88 13.98 -7.66 8.68
N ALA A 89 13.95 -7.29 7.40
CA ALA A 89 13.42 -8.16 6.37
C ALA A 89 14.33 -9.39 6.23
N ASP A 90 13.76 -10.58 6.36
CA ASP A 90 14.45 -11.81 5.98
C ASP A 90 14.72 -11.84 4.47
N ALA A 91 15.48 -12.84 4.00
CA ALA A 91 15.76 -13.07 2.58
C ALA A 91 14.52 -13.03 1.66
N GLY A 92 13.33 -13.31 2.21
CA GLY A 92 12.04 -13.28 1.51
C GLY A 92 11.39 -11.90 1.33
N ARG A 93 11.91 -10.83 1.95
CA ARG A 93 11.37 -9.45 1.84
C ARG A 93 9.88 -9.35 2.17
N LEU A 94 9.45 -10.17 3.12
CA LEU A 94 8.10 -10.24 3.65
C LEU A 94 8.05 -9.52 4.99
N PHE A 95 7.02 -8.71 5.19
CA PHE A 95 6.70 -8.08 6.47
C PHE A 95 5.39 -8.64 6.98
N HIS A 96 5.29 -8.90 8.29
CA HIS A 96 3.98 -9.06 8.89
C HIS A 96 3.39 -7.69 9.21
N ILE A 97 2.07 -7.57 9.11
CA ILE A 97 1.37 -6.31 9.39
C ILE A 97 1.55 -5.85 10.84
N GLU A 98 1.84 -6.76 11.78
CA GLU A 98 2.20 -6.41 13.16
C GLU A 98 3.59 -5.75 13.22
N ASP A 99 4.59 -6.25 12.48
CA ASP A 99 5.93 -5.63 12.45
C ASP A 99 5.88 -4.18 11.95
N VAL A 100 5.01 -3.91 10.98
CA VAL A 100 4.77 -2.56 10.46
C VAL A 100 4.16 -1.68 11.55
N GLN A 101 3.18 -2.20 12.29
CA GLN A 101 2.54 -1.47 13.38
C GLN A 101 3.52 -1.16 14.51
N ASP A 102 4.28 -2.17 14.96
CA ASP A 102 5.29 -2.03 16.00
C ASP A 102 6.36 -1.01 15.60
N GLN A 103 6.76 -1.01 14.33
CA GLN A 103 7.74 -0.05 13.84
C GLN A 103 7.19 1.37 13.78
N VAL A 104 5.92 1.55 13.43
CA VAL A 104 5.25 2.86 13.47
C VAL A 104 5.19 3.38 14.90
N GLU A 105 4.75 2.55 15.85
CA GLU A 105 4.68 2.92 17.26
C GLU A 105 6.06 3.27 17.81
N LEU A 106 7.07 2.44 17.53
CA LEU A 106 8.44 2.69 17.96
C LEU A 106 8.99 4.01 17.39
N ALA A 107 8.74 4.30 16.11
CA ALA A 107 9.19 5.55 15.49
C ALA A 107 8.52 6.77 16.13
N LEU A 108 7.22 6.70 16.40
CA LEU A 108 6.49 7.77 17.07
C LEU A 108 6.98 8.00 18.51
N MET A 109 7.27 6.92 19.25
CA MET A 109 7.80 7.03 20.62
C MET A 109 9.22 7.62 20.62
N ARG A 110 10.08 7.23 19.69
CA ARG A 110 11.44 7.78 19.56
C ARG A 110 11.46 9.24 19.11
N GLY A 111 10.47 9.65 18.31
CA GLY A 111 10.26 11.05 17.95
C GLY A 111 9.53 11.87 19.02
N GLU A 112 9.31 11.32 20.22
CA GLU A 112 8.58 11.95 21.34
C GLU A 112 7.14 12.37 20.99
N HIS A 113 6.58 11.80 19.92
CA HIS A 113 5.22 12.07 19.45
C HIS A 113 4.17 11.24 20.21
N HIS A 114 4.24 11.23 21.54
CA HIS A 114 3.45 10.34 22.40
C HIS A 114 1.93 10.50 22.25
N LYS A 115 1.45 11.74 22.05
CA LYS A 115 0.02 12.00 21.80
C LYS A 115 -0.43 11.42 20.46
N VAL A 116 0.40 11.54 19.42
CA VAL A 116 0.13 11.01 18.08
C VAL A 116 0.18 9.49 18.07
N ALA A 117 1.10 8.87 18.81
CA ALA A 117 1.13 7.42 18.96
C ALA A 117 -0.18 6.87 19.54
N ARG A 118 -0.73 7.50 20.59
CA ARG A 118 -2.04 7.12 21.14
C ARG A 118 -3.16 7.29 20.11
N ALA A 119 -3.19 8.40 19.39
CA ALA A 119 -4.17 8.63 18.32
C ALA A 119 -4.05 7.60 17.18
N TYR A 120 -2.83 7.20 16.83
CA TYR A 120 -2.58 6.15 15.84
C TYR A 120 -3.16 4.80 16.27
N VAL A 121 -2.97 4.39 17.53
CA VAL A 121 -3.55 3.15 18.07
C VAL A 121 -5.08 3.16 17.97
N LEU A 122 -5.72 4.27 18.36
CA LEU A 122 -7.17 4.42 18.25
C LEU A 122 -7.64 4.36 16.79
N TYR A 123 -6.94 5.06 15.89
CA TYR A 123 -7.26 5.05 14.46
C TYR A 123 -7.17 3.65 13.84
N ARG A 124 -6.13 2.85 14.14
CA ARG A 124 -6.02 1.48 13.59
C ARG A 124 -7.12 0.57 14.11
N GLU A 125 -7.55 0.74 15.36
CA GLU A 125 -8.64 -0.03 15.96
C GLU A 125 -9.98 0.29 15.29
N GLU A 126 -10.27 1.58 15.10
CA GLU A 126 -11.45 2.03 14.37
C GLU A 126 -11.47 1.46 12.95
N ARG A 127 -10.36 1.55 12.21
CA ARG A 127 -10.26 0.95 10.87
C ARG A 127 -10.40 -0.56 10.87
N SER A 128 -9.97 -1.25 11.93
CA SER A 128 -10.19 -2.69 12.08
C SER A 128 -11.67 -3.00 12.28
N ARG A 129 -12.37 -2.23 13.13
CA ARG A 129 -13.82 -2.35 13.36
C ARG A 129 -14.62 -2.07 12.09
N GLU A 130 -14.27 -1.04 11.34
CA GLU A 130 -14.92 -0.70 10.06
C GLU A 130 -14.78 -1.82 9.04
N ARG A 131 -13.59 -2.41 8.89
CA ARG A 131 -13.40 -3.56 7.98
C ARG A 131 -14.20 -4.78 8.43
N ALA A 132 -14.27 -5.05 9.72
CA ALA A 132 -15.09 -6.15 10.26
C ALA A 132 -16.59 -5.93 9.96
N ARG A 133 -17.08 -4.71 10.14
CA ARG A 133 -18.47 -4.34 9.78
C ARG A 133 -18.73 -4.46 8.28
N ALA A 134 -17.80 -4.02 7.44
CA ALA A 134 -17.94 -4.13 5.99
C ALA A 134 -17.95 -5.60 5.53
N LEU A 135 -17.15 -6.48 6.14
CA LEU A 135 -17.22 -7.91 5.87
C LEU A 135 -18.56 -8.50 6.29
N ALA A 136 -19.08 -8.14 7.49
CA ALA A 136 -20.35 -8.63 7.99
C ALA A 136 -21.54 -8.21 7.11
N ALA A 137 -21.52 -6.98 6.58
CA ALA A 137 -22.54 -6.47 5.67
C ALA A 137 -22.54 -7.15 4.28
N THR A 138 -21.42 -7.77 3.89
CA THR A 138 -21.24 -8.41 2.57
C THR A 138 -21.37 -9.94 2.63
N ALA A 139 -21.50 -10.51 3.83
CA ALA A 139 -21.74 -11.95 3.98
C ALA A 139 -23.15 -12.28 3.45
N PRO A 140 -23.30 -13.24 2.51
CA PRO A 140 -24.62 -13.68 2.08
C PRO A 140 -25.40 -14.16 3.31
N ALA A 141 -26.67 -13.78 3.41
CA ALA A 141 -27.59 -14.32 4.41
C ALA A 141 -27.42 -15.84 4.40
N ALA A 142 -27.04 -16.41 5.54
CA ALA A 142 -26.78 -17.84 5.67
C ALA A 142 -27.89 -18.61 4.98
N ALA A 143 -27.53 -19.44 3.99
CA ALA A 143 -28.47 -20.36 3.38
C ALA A 143 -29.14 -21.14 4.52
N PRO A 144 -30.48 -21.32 4.50
CA PRO A 144 -31.17 -22.01 5.58
C PRO A 144 -30.48 -23.36 5.78
N ALA A 145 -30.08 -23.64 7.03
CA ALA A 145 -29.47 -24.90 7.40
C ALA A 145 -30.30 -26.04 6.80
N SER A 146 -29.67 -26.87 5.98
CA SER A 146 -30.28 -28.09 5.48
C SER A 146 -30.70 -28.93 6.68
N VAL A 147 -32.00 -28.91 6.98
CA VAL A 147 -32.61 -29.74 8.00
C VAL A 147 -32.41 -31.18 7.55
N LEU A 148 -31.46 -31.87 8.19
CA LEU A 148 -31.26 -33.30 7.98
C LEU A 148 -32.49 -34.01 8.56
N HIS A 149 -33.41 -34.44 7.69
CA HIS A 149 -34.46 -35.36 8.05
C HIS A 149 -33.84 -36.75 8.24
N VAL A 150 -33.61 -37.12 9.50
CA VAL A 150 -33.31 -38.51 9.85
C VAL A 150 -34.62 -39.26 9.86
N THR A 151 -34.88 -40.03 8.80
CA THR A 151 -35.94 -41.04 8.79
C THR A 151 -35.46 -42.24 9.61
N ALA A 152 -36.07 -42.49 10.77
CA ALA A 152 -35.97 -43.78 11.44
C ALA A 152 -36.65 -44.86 10.57
N ALA A 153 -36.25 -46.12 10.70
CA ALA A 153 -36.68 -47.22 9.84
C ALA A 153 -38.13 -47.70 10.10
N ASP A 154 -38.94 -46.88 10.79
CA ASP A 154 -40.15 -47.33 11.47
C ASP A 154 -41.41 -46.49 11.12
N GLY A 155 -41.28 -45.44 10.30
CA GLY A 155 -42.41 -44.61 9.84
C GLY A 155 -42.84 -43.52 10.81
#